data_AF-A0A090X1P2-F1
#
_entry.id   AF-A0A090X1P2-F1
#
_cell.length_a   1.000
_cell.length_b   1.000
_cell.length_c   1.000
_cell.angle_alpha   90.00
_cell.angle_beta   90.00
_cell.angle_gamma   90.00
#
_symmetry.space_group_name_H-M   'P 1'
#
loop_
_entity.id
_entity.type
_entity.pdbx_description
1 polymer ?
#
loop_
_entity_poly.entity_id
_entity_poly.type
_entity_poly.pdbx_seq_one_letter_code
_entity_poly.pdbx_strand_id
1 'polypeptide(L)'
;MEYNEEEKRKNWGGLTTMKDGRKEEYVTYMKNQIKELVENYDSEIIWFDADWTHWWTEEDGNDLYQYIRTLKPSVIINNRVSKRDKFKKDFGTPEQFHPDSTLKHYWEACYTMNDSWGGFKIKDTAWKSPEVVYQKLKDINQKGGNFLLNIGPDGDGNVPKESAKILKQVGKMIAKEEK
;
A
#
# COMPACT_ATOMS: atom_id res chain seq x y z
N MET A 1 24.81 2.65 8.85
CA MET A 1 24.78 3.09 7.44
C MET A 1 23.45 3.77 7.24
N GLU A 2 23.43 5.10 7.23
CA GLU A 2 22.21 5.89 7.04
C GLU A 2 21.63 5.61 5.65
N TYR A 3 20.37 5.18 5.65
CA TYR A 3 19.58 4.85 4.47
C TYR A 3 19.07 6.17 3.88
N ASN A 4 19.67 6.66 2.79
CA ASN A 4 19.27 7.93 2.18
C ASN A 4 18.11 7.75 1.18
N GLU A 5 16.89 8.15 1.57
CA GLU A 5 15.70 8.12 0.70
C GLU A 5 15.79 9.08 -0.50
N GLU A 6 16.59 10.16 -0.43
CA GLU A 6 16.73 11.13 -1.52
C GLU A 6 17.46 10.54 -2.73
N GLU A 7 18.43 9.65 -2.52
CA GLU A 7 19.16 9.00 -3.61
C GLU A 7 18.28 8.00 -4.39
N LYS A 8 17.34 7.32 -3.70
CA LYS A 8 16.33 6.50 -4.39
C LYS A 8 15.39 7.35 -5.23
N ARG A 9 14.92 8.49 -4.72
CA ARG A 9 14.06 9.41 -5.48
C ARG A 9 14.72 9.88 -6.78
N LYS A 10 16.04 10.13 -6.76
CA LYS A 10 16.80 10.52 -7.97
C LYS A 10 16.87 9.40 -9.02
N ASN A 11 17.02 8.13 -8.61
CA ASN A 11 17.11 7.01 -9.56
C ASN A 11 15.77 6.63 -10.22
N TRP A 12 14.64 7.04 -9.66
CA TRP A 12 13.30 6.84 -10.25
C TRP A 12 12.85 8.01 -11.15
N GLY A 13 13.63 9.09 -11.20
CA GLY A 13 13.24 10.37 -11.81
C GLY A 13 12.90 10.36 -13.31
N GLY A 14 13.12 9.24 -14.01
CA GLY A 14 12.72 9.07 -15.42
C GLY A 14 11.48 8.19 -15.66
N LEU A 15 11.04 7.40 -14.67
CA LEU A 15 9.94 6.42 -14.84
C LEU A 15 8.56 6.97 -14.47
N THR A 16 8.52 8.12 -13.80
CA THR A 16 7.27 8.72 -13.32
C THR A 16 7.04 10.13 -13.88
N THR A 17 7.70 10.47 -14.99
CA THR A 17 7.55 11.75 -15.69
C THR A 17 6.36 11.68 -16.64
N MET A 18 5.50 12.70 -16.57
CA MET A 18 4.41 12.86 -17.52
C MET A 18 4.95 13.47 -18.80
N LYS A 19 4.52 12.94 -19.95
CA LYS A 19 4.80 13.58 -21.24
C LYS A 19 3.98 14.87 -21.33
N ASP A 20 4.64 15.95 -21.71
CA ASP A 20 4.01 17.26 -21.86
C ASP A 20 2.77 17.17 -22.75
N GLY A 21 1.67 17.80 -22.31
CA GLY A 21 0.39 17.80 -23.01
C GLY A 21 -0.42 16.50 -22.94
N ARG A 22 0.07 15.41 -22.33
CA ARG A 22 -0.66 14.12 -22.26
C ARG A 22 -1.33 13.84 -20.92
N LYS A 23 -1.28 14.79 -19.98
CA LYS A 23 -1.84 14.62 -18.63
C LYS A 23 -3.34 14.31 -18.68
N GLU A 24 -4.12 15.12 -19.39
CA GLU A 24 -5.59 14.95 -19.46
C GLU A 24 -5.99 13.61 -20.08
N GLU A 25 -5.28 13.17 -21.13
CA GLU A 25 -5.45 11.86 -21.75
C GLU A 25 -5.22 10.74 -20.73
N TYR A 26 -4.12 10.81 -19.97
CA TYR A 26 -3.80 9.83 -18.93
C TYR A 26 -4.82 9.84 -17.79
N VAL A 27 -5.23 11.02 -17.29
CA VAL A 27 -6.22 11.12 -16.21
C VAL A 27 -7.55 10.51 -16.65
N THR A 28 -7.98 10.78 -17.89
CA THR A 28 -9.20 10.21 -18.45
C THR A 28 -9.10 8.68 -18.54
N TYR A 29 -7.98 8.17 -19.08
CA TYR A 29 -7.72 6.74 -19.14
C TYR A 29 -7.76 6.08 -17.75
N MET A 30 -7.08 6.68 -16.77
CA MET A 30 -7.02 6.19 -15.40
C MET A 30 -8.41 6.17 -14.74
N LYS A 31 -9.21 7.25 -14.90
CA LYS A 31 -10.59 7.30 -14.37
C LYS A 31 -11.46 6.20 -14.98
N ASN A 32 -11.34 5.94 -16.28
CA ASN A 32 -12.08 4.87 -16.95
C ASN A 32 -11.69 3.48 -16.40
N GLN A 33 -10.39 3.22 -16.21
CA GLN A 33 -9.91 1.96 -15.62
C GLN A 33 -10.38 1.78 -14.18
N ILE A 34 -10.38 2.84 -13.37
CA ILE A 34 -10.91 2.79 -12.00
C ILE A 34 -12.41 2.50 -12.03
N LYS A 35 -13.15 3.12 -12.95
CA LYS A 35 -14.57 2.83 -13.15
C LYS A 35 -14.80 1.35 -13.46
N GLU A 36 -14.03 0.77 -14.37
CA GLU A 36 -14.11 -0.66 -14.68
C GLU A 36 -13.82 -1.54 -13.45
N LEU A 37 -12.83 -1.19 -12.62
CA LEU A 37 -12.52 -1.93 -11.38
C LEU A 37 -13.64 -1.83 -10.34
N VAL A 38 -14.28 -0.67 -10.21
CA VAL A 38 -15.36 -0.46 -9.24
C VAL A 38 -16.65 -1.14 -9.72
N GLU A 39 -17.03 -0.98 -10.99
CA GLU A 39 -18.29 -1.49 -11.51
C GLU A 39 -18.27 -3.01 -11.78
N ASN A 40 -17.16 -3.54 -12.29
CA ASN A 40 -17.10 -4.95 -12.69
C ASN A 40 -16.71 -5.91 -11.56
N TYR A 41 -15.96 -5.42 -10.55
CA TYR A 41 -15.42 -6.24 -9.46
C TYR A 41 -15.95 -5.86 -8.08
N ASP A 42 -16.82 -4.85 -7.99
CA ASP A 42 -17.41 -4.35 -6.74
C ASP A 42 -16.34 -4.03 -5.67
N SER A 43 -15.24 -3.42 -6.10
CA SER A 43 -14.06 -3.17 -5.25
C SER A 43 -14.43 -2.45 -3.93
N GLU A 44 -13.92 -2.96 -2.80
CA GLU A 44 -14.12 -2.38 -1.47
C GLU A 44 -13.01 -1.38 -1.09
N ILE A 45 -11.80 -1.60 -1.59
CA ILE A 45 -10.63 -0.76 -1.32
C ILE A 45 -9.94 -0.45 -2.64
N ILE A 46 -9.63 0.82 -2.89
CA ILE A 46 -8.76 1.24 -3.98
C ILE A 46 -7.48 1.83 -3.38
N TRP A 47 -6.37 1.14 -3.63
CA TRP A 47 -5.07 1.47 -3.07
C TRP A 47 -4.17 2.12 -4.12
N PHE A 48 -4.10 3.44 -4.10
CA PHE A 48 -3.26 4.24 -5.00
C PHE A 48 -1.81 4.25 -4.55
N ASP A 49 -0.90 4.49 -5.48
CA ASP A 49 0.52 4.72 -5.21
C ASP A 49 1.07 5.80 -6.16
N ALA A 50 2.32 6.23 -5.92
CA ALA A 50 3.01 7.26 -6.70
C ALA A 50 2.58 8.72 -6.42
N ASP A 51 2.19 9.04 -5.18
CA ASP A 51 1.83 10.39 -4.77
C ASP A 51 3.00 11.40 -4.85
N TRP A 52 4.25 10.93 -4.86
CA TRP A 52 5.46 11.78 -4.95
C TRP A 52 5.68 12.39 -6.34
N THR A 53 4.90 12.01 -7.34
CA THR A 53 5.07 12.52 -8.71
C THR A 53 4.79 14.02 -8.81
N HIS A 54 5.68 14.77 -9.47
CA HIS A 54 5.60 16.23 -9.52
C HIS A 54 4.41 16.75 -10.34
N TRP A 55 3.98 16.01 -11.36
CA TRP A 55 2.91 16.42 -12.27
C TRP A 55 1.50 16.15 -11.70
N TRP A 56 1.41 15.29 -10.69
CA TRP A 56 0.18 15.01 -9.93
C TRP A 56 0.06 16.04 -8.80
N THR A 57 -0.98 16.87 -8.83
CA THR A 57 -1.22 17.91 -7.83
C THR A 57 -2.22 17.44 -6.79
N GLU A 58 -2.35 18.24 -5.72
CA GLU A 58 -3.37 18.02 -4.71
C GLU A 58 -4.79 18.15 -5.28
N GLU A 59 -4.98 19.05 -6.25
CA GLU A 59 -6.24 19.26 -6.96
C GLU A 59 -6.62 18.04 -7.80
N ASP A 60 -5.68 17.47 -8.56
CA ASP A 60 -5.93 16.26 -9.34
C ASP A 60 -6.38 15.10 -8.45
N GLY A 61 -5.69 14.90 -7.31
CA GLY A 61 -6.04 13.86 -6.35
C GLY A 61 -7.38 14.09 -5.66
N ASN A 62 -7.73 15.34 -5.38
CA ASN A 62 -9.05 15.69 -4.83
C ASN A 62 -10.17 15.46 -5.85
N ASP A 63 -9.97 15.85 -7.10
CA ASP A 63 -10.91 15.60 -8.20
C ASP A 63 -11.11 14.09 -8.42
N LEU A 64 -10.02 13.31 -8.43
CA LEU A 64 -10.09 11.86 -8.53
C LEU A 64 -10.83 11.23 -7.35
N TYR A 65 -10.55 11.67 -6.12
CA TYR A 65 -11.25 11.19 -4.94
C TYR A 65 -12.77 11.45 -5.04
N GLN A 66 -13.18 12.66 -5.45
CA GLN A 66 -14.60 12.98 -5.61
C GLN A 66 -15.25 12.15 -6.72
N TYR A 67 -14.55 11.95 -7.83
CA TYR A 67 -15.02 11.06 -8.90
C TYR A 67 -15.27 9.63 -8.40
N ILE A 68 -14.34 9.05 -7.64
CA ILE A 68 -14.52 7.69 -7.10
C ILE A 68 -15.71 7.64 -6.13
N ARG A 69 -15.91 8.70 -5.34
CA ARG A 69 -17.09 8.83 -4.46
C ARG A 69 -18.42 8.89 -5.21
N THR A 70 -18.45 9.37 -6.47
CA THR A 70 -19.67 9.29 -7.28
C THR A 70 -19.94 7.90 -7.82
N LEU A 71 -18.91 7.06 -7.98
CA LEU A 71 -19.05 5.67 -8.43
C LEU A 71 -19.54 4.74 -7.32
N LYS A 72 -18.84 4.73 -6.17
CA LYS A 72 -19.20 3.91 -5.00
C LYS A 72 -18.87 4.68 -3.71
N PRO A 73 -19.86 5.33 -3.05
CA PRO A 73 -19.60 6.10 -1.84
C PRO A 73 -19.01 5.30 -0.67
N SER A 74 -19.18 3.98 -0.64
CA SER A 74 -18.67 3.12 0.44
C SER A 74 -17.21 2.68 0.27
N VAL A 75 -16.61 2.86 -0.91
CA VAL A 75 -15.24 2.40 -1.18
C VAL A 75 -14.22 3.13 -0.29
N ILE A 76 -13.23 2.41 0.22
CA ILE A 76 -12.18 2.98 1.07
C ILE A 76 -10.97 3.30 0.20
N ILE A 77 -10.46 4.53 0.31
CA ILE A 77 -9.38 5.05 -0.54
C ILE A 77 -8.22 5.48 0.34
N ASN A 78 -7.02 4.96 0.05
CA ASN A 78 -5.83 5.33 0.80
C ASN A 78 -5.43 6.79 0.55
N ASN A 79 -4.61 7.35 1.43
CA ASN A 79 -4.21 8.75 1.34
C ASN A 79 -3.29 9.11 0.16
N ARG A 80 -2.79 8.12 -0.60
CA ARG A 80 -1.94 8.31 -1.78
C ARG A 80 -2.72 8.67 -3.06
N VAL A 81 -4.05 8.73 -3.01
CA VAL A 81 -4.87 9.26 -4.11
C VAL A 81 -4.53 10.73 -4.42
N SER A 82 -4.14 11.47 -3.40
CA SER A 82 -3.60 12.83 -3.47
C SER A 82 -2.23 12.84 -2.79
N LYS A 83 -1.81 13.96 -2.20
CA LYS A 83 -0.52 14.05 -1.50
C LYS A 83 -0.62 13.51 -0.07
N ARG A 84 0.17 12.48 0.25
CA ARG A 84 0.08 11.73 1.53
C ARG A 84 0.28 12.58 2.78
N ASP A 85 1.00 13.69 2.65
CA ASP A 85 1.32 14.64 3.72
C ASP A 85 0.11 15.50 4.11
N LYS A 86 -0.75 15.81 3.13
CA LYS A 86 -1.91 16.70 3.29
C LYS A 86 -3.24 15.96 3.32
N PHE A 87 -3.39 14.91 2.52
CA PHE A 87 -4.62 14.16 2.39
C PHE A 87 -4.66 13.05 3.45
N LYS A 88 -5.70 13.02 4.30
CA LYS A 88 -5.86 12.03 5.39
C LYS A 88 -7.32 11.64 5.62
N LYS A 89 -8.12 11.51 4.54
CA LYS A 89 -9.57 11.30 4.66
C LYS A 89 -9.91 9.90 5.20
N ASP A 90 -9.71 8.85 4.41
CA ASP A 90 -10.19 7.52 4.83
C ASP A 90 -9.17 6.82 5.70
N PHE A 91 -7.96 6.60 5.19
CA PHE A 91 -6.86 6.07 6.01
C PHE A 91 -5.48 6.51 5.52
N GLY A 92 -4.55 6.64 6.47
CA GLY A 92 -3.14 6.91 6.21
C GLY A 92 -2.32 5.64 6.00
N THR A 93 -1.28 5.70 5.16
CA THR A 93 -0.40 4.54 4.90
C THR A 93 1.04 4.78 5.37
N PRO A 94 1.37 4.59 6.66
CA PRO A 94 2.76 4.52 7.08
C PRO A 94 3.42 3.28 6.44
N GLU A 95 4.61 3.46 5.86
CA GLU A 95 5.29 2.41 5.08
C GLU A 95 6.52 1.92 5.82
N GLN A 96 6.62 0.61 6.09
CA GLN A 96 7.72 -0.05 6.82
C GLN A 96 7.93 0.45 8.28
N PHE A 97 7.16 1.42 8.73
CA PHE A 97 7.07 1.85 10.12
C PHE A 97 5.60 1.92 10.54
N HIS A 98 5.35 2.00 11.84
CA HIS A 98 4.05 2.34 12.39
C HIS A 98 4.28 3.32 13.55
N PRO A 99 3.29 4.15 13.88
CA PRO A 99 3.41 5.13 14.96
C PRO A 99 3.64 4.48 16.33
N ASP A 100 4.31 5.17 17.24
CA ASP A 100 4.46 4.73 18.65
C ASP A 100 3.19 4.95 19.47
N SER A 101 2.27 5.79 18.98
CA SER A 101 1.03 6.17 19.67
C SER A 101 -0.20 6.00 18.79
N THR A 102 -1.36 5.88 19.42
CA THR A 102 -2.66 5.83 18.73
C THR A 102 -2.90 7.11 17.94
N LEU A 103 -3.21 6.98 16.65
CA LEU A 103 -3.56 8.13 15.80
C LEU A 103 -5.05 8.44 15.86
N LYS A 104 -5.41 9.70 15.60
CA LYS A 104 -6.82 10.17 15.54
C LYS A 104 -7.53 9.84 14.23
N HIS A 105 -6.82 9.30 13.25
CA HIS A 105 -7.35 8.88 11.95
C HIS A 105 -7.04 7.40 11.75
N TYR A 106 -7.81 6.73 10.92
CA TYR A 106 -7.52 5.34 10.55
C TYR A 106 -6.22 5.28 9.76
N TRP A 107 -5.47 4.19 9.94
CA TRP A 107 -4.21 3.99 9.25
C TRP A 107 -3.95 2.50 9.04
N GLU A 108 -3.19 2.21 7.99
CA GLU A 108 -2.78 0.86 7.63
C GLU A 108 -1.26 0.87 7.41
N ALA A 109 -0.54 0.16 8.26
CA ALA A 109 0.89 0.00 8.06
C ALA A 109 1.16 -1.14 7.09
N CYS A 110 1.74 -0.78 5.95
CA CYS A 110 2.19 -1.75 4.97
C CYS A 110 3.61 -2.21 5.30
N TYR A 111 3.80 -3.53 5.34
CA TYR A 111 5.08 -4.18 5.60
C TYR A 111 5.37 -5.26 4.57
N THR A 112 6.64 -5.37 4.20
CA THR A 112 7.13 -6.46 3.35
C THR A 112 7.49 -7.69 4.18
N MET A 113 7.30 -8.91 3.66
CA MET A 113 7.82 -10.14 4.31
C MET A 113 9.34 -10.26 4.22
N ASN A 114 9.93 -9.75 3.14
CA ASN A 114 11.37 -9.63 2.87
C ASN A 114 11.75 -8.15 2.73
N ASP A 115 12.85 -7.77 2.08
CA ASP A 115 13.21 -6.37 1.85
C ASP A 115 12.66 -5.83 0.50
N SER A 116 11.69 -6.53 -0.11
CA SER A 116 11.18 -6.22 -1.45
C SER A 116 9.64 -6.28 -1.54
N TRP A 117 9.04 -5.30 -2.23
CA TRP A 117 7.59 -5.29 -2.50
C TRP A 117 7.19 -6.22 -3.65
N GLY A 118 7.96 -6.20 -4.74
CA GLY A 118 7.70 -6.98 -5.95
C GLY A 118 8.78 -8.00 -6.24
N GLY A 119 8.36 -9.19 -6.68
CA GLY A 119 9.20 -10.25 -7.21
C GLY A 119 9.88 -11.10 -6.14
N PHE A 120 9.81 -12.42 -6.32
CA PHE A 120 10.73 -13.36 -5.70
C PHE A 120 12.15 -13.02 -6.17
N LYS A 121 12.84 -12.12 -5.46
CA LYS A 121 14.28 -11.99 -5.61
C LYS A 121 14.87 -13.28 -5.07
N ILE A 122 15.35 -14.16 -5.96
CA ILE A 122 15.98 -15.45 -5.64
C ILE A 122 17.08 -15.32 -4.56
N LYS A 123 17.65 -14.11 -4.39
CA LYS A 123 18.72 -13.80 -3.44
C LYS A 123 18.26 -13.10 -2.15
N ASP A 124 16.98 -12.73 -2.03
CA ASP A 124 16.47 -12.08 -0.81
C ASP A 124 16.01 -13.15 0.19
N THR A 125 16.94 -13.51 1.08
CA THR A 125 16.71 -14.48 2.16
C THR A 125 16.38 -13.79 3.49
N ALA A 126 16.16 -12.46 3.50
CA ALA A 126 15.88 -11.68 4.71
C ALA A 126 14.41 -11.81 5.14
N TRP A 127 13.97 -13.05 5.35
CA TRP A 127 12.62 -13.36 5.79
C TRP A 127 12.43 -12.94 7.25
N LYS A 128 11.37 -12.17 7.52
CA LYS A 128 10.96 -11.87 8.90
C LYS A 128 10.49 -13.14 9.59
N SER A 129 10.82 -13.30 10.87
CA SER A 129 10.35 -14.46 11.64
C SER A 129 8.82 -14.36 11.88
N PRO A 130 8.11 -15.50 12.02
CA PRO A 130 6.69 -15.50 12.36
C PRO A 130 6.38 -14.76 13.66
N GLU A 131 7.27 -14.85 14.65
CA GLU A 131 7.13 -14.14 15.92
C GLU A 131 7.18 -12.62 15.71
N VAL A 132 8.10 -12.12 14.88
CA VAL A 132 8.19 -10.70 14.55
C VAL A 132 6.92 -10.22 13.85
N VAL A 133 6.41 -10.98 12.89
CA VAL A 133 5.18 -10.65 12.16
C VAL A 133 3.99 -10.60 13.11
N TYR A 134 3.86 -11.59 13.98
CA TYR A 134 2.77 -11.66 14.96
C TYR A 134 2.84 -10.55 16.01
N GLN A 135 4.03 -10.22 16.53
CA GLN A 135 4.20 -9.10 17.46
C GLN A 135 3.87 -7.76 16.80
N LYS A 136 4.27 -7.55 15.53
CA LYS A 136 3.89 -6.37 14.77
C LYS A 136 2.38 -6.26 14.58
N LEU A 137 1.73 -7.36 14.19
CA LEU A 137 0.27 -7.40 14.06
C LEU A 137 -0.42 -6.98 15.38
N LYS A 138 0.03 -7.54 16.51
CA LYS A 138 -0.52 -7.19 17.83
C LYS A 138 -0.34 -5.72 18.17
N ASP A 139 0.88 -5.22 18.01
CA ASP A 139 1.21 -3.84 18.34
C ASP A 139 0.42 -2.84 17.48
N ILE A 140 0.29 -3.12 16.17
CA ILE A 140 -0.50 -2.30 15.24
C ILE A 140 -1.99 -2.32 15.61
N ASN A 141 -2.56 -3.50 15.87
CA ASN A 141 -3.96 -3.63 16.27
C ASN A 141 -4.25 -2.93 17.60
N GLN A 142 -3.34 -3.01 18.58
CA GLN A 142 -3.46 -2.31 19.86
C GLN A 142 -3.45 -0.78 19.69
N LYS A 143 -2.76 -0.28 18.67
CA LYS A 143 -2.68 1.14 18.33
C LYS A 143 -3.81 1.60 17.39
N GLY A 144 -4.76 0.72 17.06
CA GLY A 144 -5.93 1.02 16.24
C GLY A 144 -5.65 1.13 14.74
N GLY A 145 -4.56 0.54 14.25
CA GLY A 145 -4.23 0.46 12.84
C GLY A 145 -4.47 -0.92 12.25
N ASN A 146 -4.47 -0.98 10.92
CA ASN A 146 -4.47 -2.24 10.17
C ASN A 146 -3.04 -2.63 9.76
N PHE A 147 -2.78 -3.94 9.69
CA PHE A 147 -1.50 -4.47 9.25
C PHE A 147 -1.65 -5.12 7.86
N LEU A 148 -1.08 -4.47 6.84
CA LEU A 148 -1.05 -4.99 5.48
C LEU A 148 0.31 -5.67 5.22
N LEU A 149 0.30 -6.99 5.15
CA LEU A 149 1.50 -7.80 4.93
C LEU A 149 1.61 -8.25 3.46
N ASN A 150 2.65 -7.79 2.78
CA ASN A 150 2.88 -8.11 1.38
C ASN A 150 3.45 -9.53 1.17
N ILE A 151 2.91 -10.26 0.19
CA ILE A 151 3.52 -11.45 -0.42
C ILE A 151 3.99 -11.12 -1.83
N GLY A 152 5.18 -11.59 -2.20
CA GLY A 152 5.65 -11.53 -3.59
C GLY A 152 5.58 -12.92 -4.23
N PRO A 153 4.57 -13.21 -5.07
CA PRO A 153 4.56 -14.44 -5.88
C PRO A 153 5.78 -14.55 -6.79
N ASP A 154 6.09 -15.79 -7.21
CA ASP A 154 7.05 -16.02 -8.29
C ASP A 154 6.47 -15.63 -9.66
N GLY A 155 7.31 -15.66 -10.70
CA GLY A 155 6.89 -15.32 -12.08
C GLY A 155 5.84 -16.25 -12.66
N ASP A 156 5.68 -17.45 -12.07
CA ASP A 156 4.67 -18.44 -12.44
C ASP A 156 3.38 -18.29 -11.60
N GLY A 157 3.32 -17.30 -10.70
CA GLY A 157 2.18 -17.02 -9.84
C GLY A 157 2.08 -17.87 -8.58
N ASN A 158 3.09 -18.69 -8.27
CA ASN A 158 3.11 -19.47 -7.03
C ASN A 158 3.56 -18.63 -5.84
N VAL A 159 2.95 -18.88 -4.69
CA VAL A 159 3.36 -18.27 -3.42
C VAL A 159 4.63 -18.95 -2.92
N PRO A 160 5.68 -18.18 -2.52
CA PRO A 160 6.89 -18.74 -1.95
C PRO A 160 6.61 -19.62 -0.73
N LYS A 161 7.32 -20.76 -0.62
CA LYS A 161 7.10 -21.74 0.46
C LYS A 161 7.34 -21.12 1.84
N GLU A 162 8.31 -20.23 1.93
CA GLU A 162 8.69 -19.48 3.12
C GLU A 162 7.56 -18.54 3.57
N SER A 163 7.00 -17.74 2.65
CA SER A 163 5.82 -16.91 2.92
C SER A 163 4.65 -17.74 3.44
N ALA A 164 4.35 -18.86 2.78
CA ALA A 164 3.27 -19.75 3.19
C ALA A 164 3.51 -20.37 4.58
N LYS A 165 4.76 -20.72 4.91
CA LYS A 165 5.13 -21.26 6.23
C LYS A 165 4.93 -20.21 7.33
N ILE A 166 5.40 -18.99 7.11
CA ILE A 166 5.27 -17.88 8.05
C ILE A 166 3.79 -17.56 8.30
N LEU A 167 3.00 -17.40 7.23
CA LEU A 167 1.57 -17.12 7.33
C LEU A 167 0.81 -18.21 8.10
N LYS A 168 1.12 -19.50 7.84
CA LYS A 168 0.52 -20.63 8.57
C LYS A 168 0.89 -20.63 10.06
N GLN A 169 2.12 -20.23 10.40
CA GLN A 169 2.56 -20.15 11.80
C GLN A 169 1.91 -18.98 12.52
N VAL A 170 1.84 -17.80 11.89
CA VAL A 170 1.13 -16.63 12.43
C VAL A 170 -0.36 -16.93 12.64
N GLY A 171 -1.02 -17.57 11.66
CA GLY A 171 -2.43 -17.97 11.78
C GLY A 171 -2.68 -18.93 12.96
N LYS A 172 -1.76 -19.87 13.23
CA LYS A 172 -1.84 -20.74 14.42
C LYS A 172 -1.67 -19.97 15.73
N MET A 173 -0.85 -18.92 15.75
CA MET A 173 -0.67 -18.08 16.94
C MET A 173 -1.93 -17.25 17.23
N ILE A 174 -2.53 -16.66 16.20
CA ILE A 174 -3.80 -15.91 16.31
C ILE A 174 -4.92 -16.82 16.81
N ALA A 175 -5.12 -17.99 16.18
CA ALA A 175 -6.17 -18.92 16.57
C ALA A 175 -6.01 -19.52 17.98
N LYS A 176 -4.80 -19.49 18.54
CA LYS A 176 -4.54 -19.92 19.93
C LYS A 176 -4.96 -18.86 20.95
N GLU A 177 -4.97 -17.59 20.57
CA GLU A 177 -5.30 -16.46 21.45
C GLU A 177 -6.80 -16.14 21.47
N GLU A 178 -7.54 -16.50 20.42
CA GLU A 178 -9.01 -16.38 20.37
C GLU A 178 -9.76 -17.47 21.17
N LYS A 179 -9.02 -18.42 21.77
CA LYS A 179 -9.55 -19.46 22.68
C LYS A 179 -9.31 -19.09 24.14
#